data_AF-A0A2V2ZS35-F1
#
_entry.id   AF-A0A2V2ZS35-F1
#
_cell.length_a   1.000
_cell.length_b   1.000
_cell.length_c   1.000
_cell.angle_alpha   90.00
_cell.angle_beta   90.00
_cell.angle_gamma   90.00
#
_symmetry.space_group_name_H-M   'P 1'
#
loop_
_entity.id
_entity.type
_entity.pdbx_description
1 polymer ?
#
loop_
_entity_poly.entity_id
_entity_poly.type
_entity_poly.pdbx_seq_one_letter_code
_entity_poly.pdbx_strand_id
1 'polypeptide(L)'
;MHIPSDLTEFLYWVKERTEKLWSVDDENCPKGFYGARWQGLSEEQIDQVERKYKISFIPEHKEFLKILHAIDKKEIVEYEYDGELITEERDFFYNWLADEKEVEEIIKGSYNWMKHDVNEKSQVWLNSWGIKSASLEKRIEVFEEWFSHVPALLPLTGLRYIVSDENLKWKPIISMGSSDIIVMGWDFRTYLLNEIGNHLNIHIEVFDEEDQMFYPQLIDEVKYIFDENFKYDETKDIPYLKERILYWSCGWRSFGLNYYSENGSIHPIVKTYIAEEEK
;
A
#
# COMPACT_ATOMS: atom_id res chain seq x y z
N MET A 1 -23.12 10.46 -2.80
CA MET A 1 -21.99 11.28 -2.28
C MET A 1 -21.39 11.98 -3.50
N HIS A 2 -20.45 12.91 -3.35
CA HIS A 2 -19.61 13.31 -4.48
C HIS A 2 -18.17 13.27 -4.00
N ILE A 3 -17.35 12.44 -4.63
CA ILE A 3 -15.93 12.25 -4.30
C ILE A 3 -15.10 12.99 -5.35
N PRO A 4 -14.36 14.05 -4.97
CA PRO A 4 -13.60 14.85 -5.94
C PRO A 4 -12.61 14.00 -6.74
N SER A 5 -12.35 14.41 -7.98
CA SER A 5 -11.38 13.77 -8.88
C SER A 5 -10.04 14.50 -8.93
N ASP A 6 -10.03 15.81 -8.66
CA ASP A 6 -8.80 16.55 -8.41
C ASP A 6 -8.16 16.07 -7.11
N LEU A 7 -6.85 15.86 -7.13
CA LEU A 7 -6.12 15.30 -5.98
C LEU A 7 -6.22 16.22 -4.76
N THR A 8 -6.03 17.52 -4.94
CA THR A 8 -6.00 18.48 -3.83
C THR A 8 -7.38 18.57 -3.19
N GLU A 9 -8.43 18.73 -4.00
CA GLU A 9 -9.82 18.72 -3.53
C GLU A 9 -10.16 17.40 -2.82
N PHE A 10 -9.70 16.27 -3.35
CA PHE A 10 -9.92 14.96 -2.74
C PHE A 10 -9.23 14.83 -1.37
N LEU A 11 -7.98 15.29 -1.24
CA LEU A 11 -7.26 15.24 0.03
C LEU A 11 -7.93 16.10 1.10
N TYR A 12 -8.42 17.29 0.76
CA TYR A 12 -9.23 18.09 1.68
C TYR A 12 -10.57 17.43 2.01
N TRP A 13 -11.22 16.79 1.03
CA TRP A 13 -12.44 16.02 1.26
C TRP A 13 -12.20 14.86 2.24
N VAL A 14 -11.06 14.15 2.15
CA VAL A 14 -10.65 13.13 3.11
C VAL A 14 -10.46 13.75 4.50
N LYS A 15 -9.70 14.85 4.59
CA LYS A 15 -9.44 15.57 5.85
C LYS A 15 -10.73 15.96 6.56
N GLU A 16 -11.65 16.61 5.84
CA GLU A 16 -12.91 17.09 6.42
C GLU A 16 -13.79 15.95 6.93
N ARG A 17 -13.89 14.85 6.18
CA ARG A 17 -14.75 13.72 6.56
C ARG A 17 -14.20 12.96 7.74
N THR A 18 -12.90 12.68 7.73
CA THR A 18 -12.22 11.99 8.83
C THR A 18 -12.31 12.83 10.11
N GLU A 19 -11.93 14.11 10.08
CA GLU A 19 -12.00 14.98 11.27
C GLU A 19 -13.43 15.21 11.76
N LYS A 20 -14.42 15.22 10.86
CA LYS A 20 -15.84 15.26 11.25
C LYS A 20 -16.26 13.98 11.98
N LEU A 21 -15.89 12.82 11.45
CA LEU A 21 -16.20 11.52 12.06
C LEU A 21 -15.52 11.39 13.42
N TRP A 22 -14.29 11.87 13.54
CA TRP A 22 -13.50 11.88 14.78
C TRP A 22 -13.98 12.91 15.81
N SER A 23 -14.84 13.85 15.44
CA SER A 23 -15.31 14.91 16.36
C SER A 23 -16.39 14.45 17.34
N VAL A 24 -16.93 13.24 17.17
CA VAL A 24 -17.99 12.67 18.00
C VAL A 24 -17.48 11.38 18.64
N ASP A 25 -17.55 11.28 19.97
CA ASP A 25 -17.17 10.08 20.72
C ASP A 25 -18.35 9.09 20.74
N ASP A 26 -18.57 8.43 19.60
CA ASP A 26 -19.59 7.38 19.44
C ASP A 26 -19.02 6.12 18.78
N GLU A 27 -19.87 5.11 18.60
CA GLU A 27 -19.50 3.79 18.04
C GLU A 27 -18.90 3.85 16.62
N ASN A 28 -19.12 4.94 15.88
CA ASN A 28 -18.57 5.12 14.54
C ASN A 28 -17.18 5.74 14.56
N CYS A 29 -16.72 6.31 15.69
CA CYS A 29 -15.38 6.84 15.83
C CYS A 29 -14.40 5.71 16.20
N PRO A 30 -13.41 5.39 15.34
CA PRO A 30 -12.43 4.36 15.65
C PRO A 30 -11.64 4.69 16.92
N LYS A 31 -11.24 3.64 17.65
CA LYS A 31 -10.54 3.77 18.93
C LYS A 31 -9.22 4.53 18.76
N GLY A 32 -8.98 5.50 19.64
CA GLY A 32 -7.80 6.37 19.59
C GLY A 32 -7.96 7.61 18.71
N PHE A 33 -9.03 7.72 17.93
CA PHE A 33 -9.22 8.84 16.99
C PHE A 33 -10.12 9.96 17.52
N TYR A 34 -10.77 9.83 18.67
CA TYR A 34 -11.64 10.90 19.16
C TYR A 34 -10.87 12.23 19.32
N GLY A 35 -11.32 13.24 18.58
CA GLY A 35 -10.69 14.56 18.49
C GLY A 35 -9.39 14.63 17.68
N ALA A 36 -9.02 13.57 16.96
CA ALA A 36 -7.84 13.54 16.10
C ALA A 36 -7.93 14.59 14.99
N ARG A 37 -6.78 15.12 14.59
CA ARG A 37 -6.63 16.09 13.49
C ARG A 37 -5.41 15.78 12.65
N TRP A 38 -5.53 16.03 11.35
CA TRP A 38 -4.37 15.93 10.45
C TRP A 38 -3.42 17.11 10.63
N GLN A 39 -2.13 16.79 10.64
CA GLN A 39 -0.99 17.68 10.69
C GLN A 39 -0.27 17.58 9.34
N GLY A 40 -0.42 18.61 8.51
CA GLY A 40 0.29 18.73 7.24
C GLY A 40 1.69 19.31 7.41
N LEU A 41 2.57 19.03 6.45
CA LEU A 41 3.91 19.61 6.37
C LEU A 41 3.94 20.90 5.57
N SER A 42 4.80 21.83 5.98
CA SER A 42 5.20 22.97 5.13
C SER A 42 6.20 22.52 4.06
N GLU A 43 6.38 23.33 3.01
CA GLU A 43 7.40 23.09 1.99
C GLU A 43 8.81 22.99 2.61
N GLU A 44 9.13 23.86 3.57
CA GLU A 44 10.44 23.82 4.25
C GLU A 44 10.64 22.52 5.04
N GLN A 45 9.58 21.95 5.62
CA GLN A 45 9.63 20.69 6.34
C GLN A 45 9.81 19.52 5.36
N ILE A 46 9.09 19.52 4.22
CA ILE A 46 9.27 18.52 3.15
C ILE A 46 10.72 18.55 2.66
N ASP A 47 11.25 19.73 2.37
CA ASP A 47 12.64 19.95 1.97
C ASP A 47 13.65 19.42 3.00
N GLN A 48 13.37 19.58 4.29
CA GLN A 48 14.20 19.05 5.37
C GLN A 48 14.18 17.51 5.40
N VAL A 49 13.01 16.91 5.22
CA VAL A 49 12.83 15.45 5.17
C VAL A 49 13.57 14.88 3.96
N GLU A 50 13.41 15.45 2.77
CA GLU A 50 14.13 15.04 1.55
C GLU A 50 15.65 15.05 1.77
N ARG A 51 16.19 16.11 2.38
CA ARG A 51 17.62 16.21 2.72
C ARG A 51 18.07 15.20 3.77
N LYS A 52 17.27 15.01 4.84
CA LYS A 52 17.59 14.10 5.95
C LYS A 52 17.71 12.66 5.48
N TYR A 53 16.72 12.20 4.72
CA TYR A 53 16.62 10.81 4.27
C TYR A 53 17.25 10.56 2.90
N LYS A 54 17.71 11.62 2.21
CA LYS A 54 18.28 11.56 0.85
C LYS A 54 17.30 10.93 -0.15
N ILE A 55 16.05 11.36 -0.07
CA ILE A 55 14.94 10.94 -0.93
C ILE A 55 14.38 12.13 -1.69
N SER A 56 13.56 11.86 -2.71
CA SER A 56 12.79 12.87 -3.44
C SER A 56 11.34 12.40 -3.53
N PHE A 57 10.41 13.21 -3.04
CA PHE A 57 8.99 12.99 -3.16
C PHE A 57 8.50 13.48 -4.53
N ILE A 58 7.67 12.68 -5.19
CA ILE A 58 6.93 13.13 -6.39
C ILE A 58 5.87 14.18 -6.02
N PRO A 59 5.38 15.00 -6.98
CA PRO A 59 4.42 16.06 -6.71
C PRO A 59 3.16 15.61 -5.95
N GLU A 60 2.58 14.48 -6.31
CA GLU A 60 1.37 13.93 -5.67
C GLU A 60 1.63 13.54 -4.21
N HIS A 61 2.83 13.04 -3.92
CA HIS A 61 3.24 12.71 -2.55
C HIS A 61 3.46 13.99 -1.74
N LYS A 62 4.08 15.03 -2.31
CA LYS A 62 4.21 16.34 -1.65
C LYS A 62 2.83 16.91 -1.31
N GLU A 63 1.85 16.80 -2.21
CA GLU A 63 0.48 17.26 -1.96
C GLU A 63 -0.19 16.47 -0.83
N PHE A 64 -0.04 15.14 -0.81
CA PHE A 64 -0.48 14.31 0.31
C PHE A 64 0.14 14.77 1.64
N LEU A 65 1.46 14.97 1.68
CA LEU A 65 2.17 15.38 2.90
C LEU A 65 1.74 16.78 3.40
N LYS A 66 1.39 17.69 2.50
CA LYS A 66 0.90 19.03 2.91
C LYS A 66 -0.44 19.00 3.62
N ILE A 67 -1.25 17.96 3.41
CA ILE A 67 -2.65 17.92 3.85
C ILE A 67 -2.89 16.82 4.89
N LEU A 68 -2.38 15.61 4.63
CA LEU A 68 -2.69 14.37 5.35
C LEU A 68 -1.42 13.64 5.85
N HIS A 69 -0.31 14.36 6.11
CA HIS A 69 0.97 13.74 6.49
C HIS A 69 0.88 12.80 7.68
N ALA A 70 0.37 13.29 8.81
CA ALA A 70 0.18 12.50 10.02
C ALA A 70 -1.01 13.05 10.82
N ILE A 71 -1.43 12.34 11.87
CA ILE A 71 -2.41 12.84 12.83
C ILE A 71 -1.77 13.11 14.19
N ASP A 72 -2.41 13.91 15.02
CA ASP A 72 -1.96 14.26 16.38
C ASP A 72 -2.26 13.20 17.46
N LYS A 73 -2.62 11.98 17.03
CA LYS A 73 -2.98 10.82 17.87
C LYS A 73 -2.30 9.55 17.35
N LYS A 74 -2.29 8.51 18.18
CA LYS A 74 -1.97 7.15 17.76
C LYS A 74 -3.28 6.37 17.59
N GLU A 75 -3.31 5.48 16.62
CA GLU A 75 -4.37 4.48 16.49
C GLU A 75 -4.25 3.48 17.64
N ILE A 76 -5.39 3.06 18.20
CA ILE A 76 -5.42 1.98 19.20
C ILE A 76 -5.97 0.73 18.51
N VAL A 77 -5.11 -0.27 18.33
CA VAL A 77 -5.47 -1.57 17.77
C VAL A 77 -5.59 -2.59 18.89
N GLU A 78 -6.70 -3.32 18.90
CA GLU A 78 -6.94 -4.42 19.83
C GLU A 78 -7.09 -5.72 19.06
N TYR A 79 -6.37 -6.76 19.47
CA TYR A 79 -6.48 -8.10 18.90
C TYR A 79 -6.22 -9.18 19.95
N GLU A 80 -6.78 -10.35 19.75
CA GLU A 80 -6.53 -11.50 20.61
C GLU A 80 -5.32 -12.29 20.11
N TYR A 81 -4.38 -12.58 21.00
CA TYR A 81 -3.24 -13.45 20.71
C TYR A 81 -3.04 -14.40 21.89
N ASP A 82 -3.06 -15.70 21.60
CA ASP A 82 -2.95 -16.77 22.60
C ASP A 82 -3.98 -16.66 23.75
N GLY A 83 -5.20 -16.20 23.43
CA GLY A 83 -6.28 -16.01 24.41
C GLY A 83 -6.16 -14.74 25.27
N GLU A 84 -5.15 -13.90 25.03
CA GLU A 84 -4.99 -12.61 25.70
C GLU A 84 -5.38 -11.47 24.75
N LEU A 85 -6.18 -10.52 25.26
CA LEU A 85 -6.47 -9.28 24.55
C LEU A 85 -5.24 -8.37 24.63
N ILE A 86 -4.61 -8.13 23.49
CA ILE A 86 -3.49 -7.20 23.35
C ILE A 86 -4.03 -5.87 22.82
N THR A 87 -3.61 -4.78 23.44
CA THR A 87 -3.88 -3.40 22.99
C THR A 87 -2.56 -2.74 22.64
N GLU A 88 -2.44 -2.24 21.41
CA GLU A 88 -1.24 -1.57 20.91
C GLU A 88 -1.58 -0.20 20.35
N GLU A 89 -0.70 0.77 20.61
CA GLU A 89 -0.71 2.06 19.93
C GLU A 89 0.14 1.98 18.66
N ARG A 90 -0.40 2.44 17.53
CA ARG A 90 0.28 2.43 16.23
C ARG A 90 0.16 3.76 15.52
N ASP A 91 1.11 4.02 14.64
CA ASP A 91 1.05 5.15 13.72
C ASP A 91 0.01 4.91 12.63
N PHE A 92 -0.88 5.90 12.46
CA PHE A 92 -1.86 5.85 11.39
C PHE A 92 -1.21 6.10 10.02
N PHE A 93 -0.39 7.15 9.95
CA PHE A 93 0.57 7.43 8.88
C PHE A 93 1.88 7.85 9.52
N TYR A 94 3.01 7.53 8.87
CA TYR A 94 4.32 7.85 9.42
C TYR A 94 4.53 9.36 9.53
N ASN A 95 4.74 9.82 10.76
CA ASN A 95 5.18 11.17 11.02
C ASN A 95 6.68 11.28 10.70
N TRP A 96 7.00 11.61 9.46
CA TRP A 96 8.34 11.97 8.97
C TRP A 96 9.17 12.94 9.84
N LEU A 97 8.55 13.70 10.77
CA LEU A 97 9.28 14.58 11.70
C LEU A 97 9.58 13.92 13.06
N ALA A 98 8.83 12.88 13.45
CA ALA A 98 8.88 12.29 14.79
C ALA A 98 9.25 10.79 14.80
N ASP A 99 8.84 10.03 13.79
CA ASP A 99 8.96 8.56 13.72
C ASP A 99 10.26 8.14 13.02
N GLU A 100 11.38 8.73 13.43
CA GLU A 100 12.66 8.58 12.72
C GLU A 100 13.10 7.12 12.60
N LYS A 101 12.95 6.35 13.68
CA LYS A 101 13.37 4.96 13.73
C LYS A 101 12.52 4.10 12.78
N GLU A 102 11.21 4.25 12.84
CA GLU A 102 10.25 3.52 12.04
C GLU A 102 10.41 3.83 10.55
N VAL A 103 10.58 5.11 10.20
CA VAL A 103 10.84 5.57 8.83
C VAL A 103 12.17 4.99 8.30
N GLU A 104 13.24 5.00 9.11
CA GLU A 104 14.50 4.39 8.67
C GLU A 104 14.40 2.87 8.48
N GLU A 105 13.71 2.19 9.40
CA GLU A 105 13.52 0.74 9.34
C GLU A 105 12.72 0.34 8.11
N ILE A 106 11.62 1.05 7.79
CA ILE A 106 10.76 0.72 6.67
C ILE A 106 11.42 1.05 5.31
N ILE A 107 12.16 2.16 5.21
CA ILE A 107 12.94 2.49 4.01
C ILE A 107 13.95 1.38 3.71
N LYS A 108 14.70 0.93 4.73
CA LYS A 108 15.67 -0.18 4.60
C LYS A 108 14.98 -1.54 4.42
N GLY A 109 13.76 -1.70 4.97
CA GLY A 109 12.96 -2.92 4.96
C GLY A 109 12.68 -3.41 3.54
N SER A 110 12.32 -2.50 2.63
CA SER A 110 12.09 -2.80 1.22
C SER A 110 13.21 -3.62 0.58
N TYR A 111 14.45 -3.13 0.67
CA TYR A 111 15.65 -3.81 0.19
C TYR A 111 15.90 -5.11 0.95
N ASN A 112 15.88 -5.07 2.28
CA ASN A 112 16.26 -6.20 3.12
C ASN A 112 15.34 -7.42 2.89
N TRP A 113 14.01 -7.20 2.84
CA TRP A 113 13.06 -8.27 2.56
C TRP A 113 13.21 -8.78 1.13
N MET A 114 13.35 -7.88 0.16
CA MET A 114 13.50 -8.31 -1.23
C MET A 114 14.79 -9.11 -1.48
N LYS A 115 15.88 -8.72 -0.82
CA LYS A 115 17.18 -9.43 -0.85
C LYS A 115 17.09 -10.77 -0.14
N HIS A 116 16.38 -10.83 0.98
CA HIS A 116 16.14 -12.09 1.69
C HIS A 116 15.41 -13.10 0.77
N ASP A 117 14.57 -12.63 -0.15
CA ASP A 117 13.84 -13.51 -1.09
C ASP A 117 14.70 -14.24 -2.13
N VAL A 118 15.93 -13.78 -2.33
CA VAL A 118 16.92 -14.35 -3.27
C VAL A 118 17.61 -15.60 -2.69
N ASN A 119 17.50 -15.80 -1.38
CA ASN A 119 18.11 -16.93 -0.68
C ASN A 119 17.37 -18.26 -0.96
N GLU A 120 18.02 -19.38 -0.65
CA GLU A 120 17.56 -20.75 -0.98
C GLU A 120 16.20 -21.13 -0.36
N LYS A 121 15.78 -20.45 0.71
CA LYS A 121 14.51 -20.75 1.39
C LYS A 121 13.30 -20.02 0.79
N SER A 122 13.51 -18.86 0.18
CA SER A 122 12.45 -17.93 -0.23
C SER A 122 12.16 -17.98 -1.74
N GLN A 123 13.03 -18.63 -2.52
CA GLN A 123 12.71 -19.19 -3.84
C GLN A 123 12.17 -18.19 -4.87
N VAL A 124 12.35 -16.88 -4.71
CA VAL A 124 12.03 -15.91 -5.76
C VAL A 124 13.22 -15.80 -6.70
N TRP A 125 13.00 -16.13 -7.96
CA TRP A 125 13.94 -15.91 -9.03
C TRP A 125 13.14 -15.53 -10.27
N LEU A 126 13.27 -14.27 -10.68
CA LEU A 126 12.48 -13.72 -11.77
C LEU A 126 12.91 -14.35 -13.12
N ASN A 127 11.99 -14.42 -14.08
CA ASN A 127 12.30 -14.91 -15.41
C ASN A 127 13.32 -14.01 -16.12
N SER A 128 13.23 -12.68 -15.91
CA SER A 128 14.20 -11.71 -16.43
C SER A 128 15.63 -11.89 -15.89
N TRP A 129 15.80 -12.60 -14.77
CA TRP A 129 17.10 -12.85 -14.16
C TRP A 129 17.87 -14.02 -14.81
N GLY A 130 17.21 -14.77 -15.70
CA GLY A 130 17.82 -15.90 -16.41
C GLY A 130 17.95 -17.15 -15.55
N ILE A 131 18.96 -17.97 -15.82
CA ILE A 131 19.20 -19.23 -15.09
C ILE A 131 19.68 -18.91 -13.67
N LYS A 132 19.07 -19.56 -12.68
CA LYS A 132 19.42 -19.38 -11.27
C LYS A 132 20.76 -20.03 -10.97
N SER A 133 21.74 -19.20 -10.62
CA SER A 133 23.07 -19.64 -10.23
C SER A 133 23.07 -20.42 -8.90
N ALA A 134 23.90 -21.46 -8.81
CA ALA A 134 24.11 -22.20 -7.57
C ALA A 134 24.85 -21.35 -6.51
N SER A 135 25.74 -20.44 -6.93
CA SER A 135 26.43 -19.50 -6.03
C SER A 135 25.46 -18.42 -5.53
N LEU A 136 25.43 -18.23 -4.20
CA LEU A 136 24.64 -17.17 -3.57
C LEU A 136 25.20 -15.78 -3.92
N GLU A 137 26.52 -15.65 -4.03
CA GLU A 137 27.20 -14.40 -4.38
C GLU A 137 26.71 -13.90 -5.75
N LYS A 138 26.71 -14.76 -6.77
CA LYS A 138 26.17 -14.43 -8.11
C LYS A 138 24.68 -14.11 -8.08
N ARG A 139 23.90 -14.81 -7.25
CA ARG A 139 22.47 -14.51 -7.09
C ARG A 139 22.25 -13.12 -6.50
N ILE A 140 23.06 -12.74 -5.52
CA ILE A 140 23.04 -11.39 -4.94
C ILE A 140 23.47 -10.36 -5.99
N GLU A 141 24.51 -10.61 -6.79
CA GLU A 141 24.93 -9.68 -7.86
C GLU A 141 23.79 -9.36 -8.85
N VAL A 142 23.06 -10.38 -9.31
CA VAL A 142 21.90 -10.20 -10.19
C VAL A 142 20.80 -9.39 -9.51
N PHE A 143 20.56 -9.66 -8.22
CA PHE A 143 19.59 -8.89 -7.43
C PHE A 143 20.00 -7.43 -7.25
N GLU A 144 21.25 -7.13 -6.91
CA GLU A 144 21.72 -5.75 -6.72
C GLU A 144 21.59 -4.96 -8.03
N GLU A 145 21.95 -5.56 -9.16
CA GLU A 145 21.79 -4.95 -10.47
C GLU A 145 20.31 -4.66 -10.77
N TRP A 146 19.43 -5.63 -10.58
CA TRP A 146 17.98 -5.44 -10.75
C TRP A 146 17.42 -4.37 -9.80
N PHE A 147 17.77 -4.42 -8.51
CA PHE A 147 17.26 -3.50 -7.50
C PHE A 147 17.71 -2.06 -7.73
N SER A 148 18.90 -1.84 -8.32
CA SER A 148 19.38 -0.51 -8.68
C SER A 148 18.50 0.21 -9.71
N HIS A 149 17.63 -0.52 -10.42
CA HIS A 149 16.67 0.01 -11.38
C HIS A 149 15.24 0.09 -10.84
N VAL A 150 14.97 -0.45 -9.64
CA VAL A 150 13.65 -0.38 -9.03
C VAL A 150 13.39 1.07 -8.59
N PRO A 151 12.23 1.66 -8.94
CA PRO A 151 11.86 2.98 -8.44
C PRO A 151 11.92 3.07 -6.91
N ALA A 152 12.24 4.25 -6.39
CA ALA A 152 12.26 4.46 -4.95
C ALA A 152 10.88 4.17 -4.34
N LEU A 153 10.86 3.35 -3.29
CA LEU A 153 9.64 3.02 -2.56
C LEU A 153 9.59 3.86 -1.29
N LEU A 154 8.68 4.83 -1.23
CA LEU A 154 8.59 5.76 -0.10
C LEU A 154 7.42 5.39 0.81
N PRO A 155 7.65 5.20 2.12
CA PRO A 155 6.64 4.70 3.04
C PRO A 155 5.52 5.71 3.31
N LEU A 156 4.32 5.20 3.56
CA LEU A 156 3.13 5.98 3.95
C LEU A 156 2.64 5.55 5.34
N THR A 157 2.38 4.26 5.51
CA THR A 157 1.98 3.63 6.77
C THR A 157 2.22 2.13 6.71
N GLY A 158 2.58 1.50 7.83
CA GLY A 158 2.88 0.06 7.88
C GLY A 158 3.77 -0.38 6.70
N LEU A 159 3.29 -1.36 5.92
CA LEU A 159 4.00 -1.87 4.74
C LEU A 159 3.59 -1.21 3.41
N ARG A 160 3.01 0.00 3.45
CA ARG A 160 2.49 0.70 2.27
C ARG A 160 3.52 1.70 1.76
N TYR A 161 3.78 1.63 0.46
CA TYR A 161 4.77 2.47 -0.21
C TYR A 161 4.16 3.09 -1.46
N ILE A 162 4.44 4.36 -1.69
CA ILE A 162 4.28 4.93 -3.03
C ILE A 162 5.50 4.61 -3.88
N VAL A 163 5.25 4.23 -5.13
CA VAL A 163 6.29 4.09 -6.14
C VAL A 163 6.66 5.49 -6.63
N SER A 164 7.80 5.99 -6.16
CA SER A 164 8.28 7.36 -6.40
C SER A 164 9.07 7.44 -7.70
N ASP A 165 8.34 7.53 -8.82
CA ASP A 165 8.90 7.81 -10.15
C ASP A 165 7.99 8.80 -10.91
N GLU A 166 8.55 9.96 -11.24
CA GLU A 166 7.85 11.03 -11.94
C GLU A 166 7.44 10.62 -13.36
N ASN A 167 8.15 9.67 -13.98
CA ASN A 167 7.91 9.24 -15.35
C ASN A 167 6.73 8.27 -15.48
N LEU A 168 6.24 7.71 -14.36
CA LEU A 168 5.07 6.84 -14.40
C LEU A 168 3.81 7.64 -14.68
N LYS A 169 2.99 7.14 -15.62
CA LYS A 169 1.67 7.72 -15.90
C LYS A 169 0.75 7.64 -14.67
N TRP A 170 0.83 6.53 -13.95
CA TRP A 170 0.10 6.28 -12.71
C TRP A 170 1.05 6.40 -11.52
N LYS A 171 0.54 6.74 -10.34
CA LYS A 171 1.33 6.86 -9.11
C LYS A 171 0.90 5.77 -8.13
N PRO A 172 1.28 4.50 -8.38
CA PRO A 172 0.74 3.39 -7.63
C PRO A 172 1.27 3.38 -6.20
N ILE A 173 0.38 3.01 -5.29
CA ILE A 173 0.69 2.70 -3.91
C ILE A 173 0.59 1.19 -3.76
N ILE A 174 1.64 0.57 -3.25
CA ILE A 174 1.74 -0.87 -3.06
C ILE A 174 1.76 -1.22 -1.57
N SER A 175 1.26 -2.40 -1.24
CA SER A 175 1.55 -3.06 0.03
C SER A 175 2.57 -4.15 -0.25
N MET A 176 3.66 -4.17 0.52
CA MET A 176 4.79 -5.08 0.27
C MET A 176 5.23 -5.78 1.54
N GLY A 177 4.94 -7.09 1.61
CA GLY A 177 5.46 -8.01 2.61
C GLY A 177 6.41 -9.02 1.94
N SER A 178 7.69 -8.68 1.85
CA SER A 178 8.70 -9.50 1.17
C SER A 178 8.38 -9.71 -0.32
N SER A 179 8.04 -10.93 -0.74
CA SER A 179 7.73 -11.23 -2.13
C SER A 179 6.25 -11.05 -2.47
N ASP A 180 5.38 -10.96 -1.46
CA ASP A 180 3.97 -10.66 -1.64
C ASP A 180 3.80 -9.15 -1.79
N ILE A 181 3.46 -8.72 -3.01
CA ILE A 181 3.28 -7.32 -3.38
C ILE A 181 1.96 -7.18 -4.10
N ILE A 182 1.12 -6.27 -3.61
CA ILE A 182 -0.16 -5.90 -4.24
C ILE A 182 -0.25 -4.40 -4.43
N VAL A 183 -0.97 -3.94 -5.47
CA VAL A 183 -1.28 -2.52 -5.66
C VAL A 183 -2.54 -2.20 -4.85
N MET A 184 -2.41 -1.30 -3.89
CA MET A 184 -3.52 -0.81 -3.06
C MET A 184 -4.36 0.25 -3.78
N GLY A 185 -3.78 0.92 -4.77
CA GLY A 185 -4.42 1.83 -5.71
C GLY A 185 -3.43 2.36 -6.74
N TRP A 186 -3.86 2.66 -7.95
CA TRP A 186 -3.00 3.24 -9.01
C TRP A 186 -2.79 4.76 -8.87
N ASP A 187 -3.44 5.36 -7.87
CA ASP A 187 -3.27 6.74 -7.44
C ASP A 187 -3.64 6.88 -5.95
N PHE A 188 -3.36 8.05 -5.36
CA PHE A 188 -3.72 8.36 -3.97
C PHE A 188 -5.23 8.29 -3.71
N ARG A 189 -6.06 8.58 -4.72
CA ARG A 189 -7.52 8.62 -4.55
C ARG A 189 -8.06 7.23 -4.25
N THR A 190 -7.71 6.26 -5.07
CA THR A 190 -8.09 4.87 -4.87
C THR A 190 -7.41 4.28 -3.64
N TYR A 191 -6.13 4.59 -3.41
CA TYR A 191 -5.42 4.11 -2.22
C TYR A 191 -6.09 4.57 -0.91
N LEU A 192 -6.40 5.85 -0.76
CA LEU A 192 -7.00 6.36 0.48
C LEU A 192 -8.44 5.85 0.68
N LEU A 193 -9.22 5.71 -0.40
CA LEU A 193 -10.53 5.07 -0.30
C LEU A 193 -10.44 3.61 0.18
N ASN A 194 -9.37 2.90 -0.17
CA ASN A 194 -9.11 1.53 0.25
C ASN A 194 -8.60 1.45 1.69
N GLU A 195 -7.51 2.18 1.99
CA GLU A 195 -6.78 2.06 3.25
C GLU A 195 -7.58 2.59 4.45
N ILE A 196 -8.29 3.72 4.27
CA ILE A 196 -8.97 4.41 5.38
C ILE A 196 -10.48 4.47 5.18
N GLY A 197 -11.07 3.55 4.40
CA GLY A 197 -12.49 3.54 4.07
C GLY A 197 -13.42 3.57 5.30
N ASN A 198 -13.02 2.92 6.40
CA ASN A 198 -13.77 2.92 7.65
C ASN A 198 -13.86 4.31 8.32
N HIS A 199 -13.00 5.26 7.94
CA HIS A 199 -12.97 6.64 8.44
C HIS A 199 -13.71 7.62 7.52
N LEU A 200 -14.26 7.15 6.38
CA LEU A 200 -14.83 8.01 5.34
C LEU A 200 -16.36 7.91 5.25
N ASN A 201 -16.97 6.96 5.96
CA ASN A 201 -18.39 6.65 5.89
C ASN A 201 -18.84 6.42 4.43
N ILE A 202 -18.16 5.49 3.76
CA ILE A 202 -18.36 5.12 2.35
C ILE A 202 -19.01 3.75 2.18
N HIS A 203 -19.50 3.16 3.27
CA HIS A 203 -20.18 1.88 3.30
C HIS A 203 -21.66 2.08 3.61
N ILE A 204 -22.47 1.14 3.13
CA ILE A 204 -23.88 0.97 3.48
C ILE A 204 -24.10 -0.45 3.97
N GLU A 205 -24.99 -0.61 4.95
CA GLU A 205 -25.38 -1.93 5.45
C GLU A 205 -26.38 -2.56 4.48
N VAL A 206 -26.01 -3.71 3.91
CA VAL A 206 -26.88 -4.48 3.01
C VAL A 206 -27.19 -5.81 3.67
N PHE A 207 -28.49 -6.13 3.77
CA PHE A 207 -28.93 -7.40 4.34
C PHE A 207 -28.70 -8.54 3.35
N ASP A 208 -27.98 -9.56 3.78
CA ASP A 208 -27.82 -10.81 3.05
C ASP A 208 -28.89 -11.82 3.51
N GLU A 209 -29.70 -12.30 2.57
CA GLU A 209 -30.80 -13.23 2.86
C GLU A 209 -30.31 -14.66 3.16
N GLU A 210 -29.14 -15.07 2.65
CA GLU A 210 -28.61 -16.42 2.88
C GLU A 210 -28.03 -16.54 4.29
N ASP A 211 -27.25 -15.52 4.70
CA ASP A 211 -26.56 -15.48 5.99
C ASP A 211 -27.40 -14.84 7.11
N GLN A 212 -28.56 -14.25 6.77
CA GLN A 212 -29.49 -13.59 7.71
C GLN A 212 -28.83 -12.49 8.55
N MET A 213 -27.89 -11.74 7.96
CA MET A 213 -27.19 -10.64 8.63
C MET A 213 -26.83 -9.51 7.65
N PHE A 214 -26.47 -8.34 8.21
CA PHE A 214 -26.02 -7.21 7.42
C PHE A 214 -24.52 -7.28 7.16
N TYR A 215 -24.13 -6.95 5.94
CA TYR A 215 -22.74 -6.79 5.53
C TYR A 215 -22.50 -5.36 5.04
N PRO A 216 -21.34 -4.76 5.38
CA PRO A 216 -20.95 -3.47 4.81
C PRO A 216 -20.63 -3.65 3.33
N GLN A 217 -21.26 -2.84 2.48
CA GLN A 217 -20.94 -2.75 1.05
C GLN A 217 -20.55 -1.32 0.69
N LEU A 218 -19.61 -1.17 -0.23
CA LEU A 218 -19.21 0.15 -0.74
C LEU A 218 -20.39 0.81 -1.48
N ILE A 219 -20.51 2.13 -1.32
CA ILE A 219 -21.44 2.92 -2.14
C ILE A 219 -21.05 2.83 -3.63
N ASP A 220 -22.04 2.90 -4.52
CA ASP A 220 -21.87 2.74 -5.97
C ASP A 220 -20.76 3.62 -6.57
N GLU A 221 -20.66 4.87 -6.11
CA GLU A 221 -19.62 5.80 -6.57
C GLU A 221 -18.20 5.29 -6.27
N VAL A 222 -17.99 4.72 -5.07
CA VAL A 222 -16.67 4.18 -4.69
C VAL A 222 -16.39 2.87 -5.41
N LYS A 223 -17.40 2.02 -5.55
CA LYS A 223 -17.28 0.79 -6.36
C LYS A 223 -16.86 1.12 -7.79
N TYR A 224 -17.49 2.11 -8.42
CA TYR A 224 -17.13 2.59 -9.75
C TYR A 224 -15.68 3.11 -9.83
N ILE A 225 -15.23 3.87 -8.81
CA ILE A 225 -13.83 4.34 -8.74
C ILE A 225 -12.86 3.15 -8.69
N PHE A 226 -13.14 2.13 -7.87
CA PHE A 226 -12.32 0.93 -7.82
C PHE A 226 -12.33 0.15 -9.12
N ASP A 227 -13.51 -0.10 -9.69
CA ASP A 227 -13.67 -0.88 -10.93
C ASP A 227 -12.87 -0.24 -12.08
N GLU A 228 -12.93 1.09 -12.25
CA GLU A 228 -12.17 1.78 -13.29
C GLU A 228 -10.66 1.87 -12.96
N ASN A 229 -10.29 2.11 -11.69
CA ASN A 229 -8.88 2.20 -11.30
C ASN A 229 -8.16 0.85 -11.38
N PHE A 230 -8.83 -0.28 -11.12
CA PHE A 230 -8.24 -1.62 -11.22
C PHE A 230 -8.50 -2.34 -12.55
N LYS A 231 -9.26 -1.73 -13.45
CA LYS A 231 -9.42 -2.23 -14.82
C LYS A 231 -8.06 -2.40 -15.51
N TYR A 232 -7.94 -3.46 -16.31
CA TYR A 232 -6.75 -3.66 -17.15
C TYR A 232 -6.51 -2.44 -18.05
N ASP A 233 -5.29 -1.93 -18.01
CA ASP A 233 -4.81 -0.82 -18.82
C ASP A 233 -3.32 -1.10 -19.09
N GLU A 234 -2.92 -1.11 -20.37
CA GLU A 234 -1.53 -1.37 -20.76
C GLU A 234 -0.54 -0.33 -20.22
N THR A 235 -1.03 0.87 -19.88
CA THR A 235 -0.24 1.95 -19.29
C THR A 235 -0.03 1.80 -17.78
N LYS A 236 -0.71 0.84 -17.14
CA LYS A 236 -0.48 0.46 -15.75
C LYS A 236 0.75 -0.44 -15.68
N ASP A 237 1.86 0.22 -15.38
CA ASP A 237 3.17 -0.40 -15.33
C ASP A 237 3.95 0.09 -14.11
N ILE A 238 4.75 -0.82 -13.56
CA ILE A 238 5.69 -0.53 -12.49
C ILE A 238 7.00 -1.17 -12.94
N PRO A 239 7.87 -0.43 -13.65
CA PRO A 239 9.09 -0.96 -14.24
C PRO A 239 9.89 -1.77 -13.22
N TYR A 240 10.43 -2.92 -13.66
CA TYR A 240 11.16 -3.91 -12.86
C TYR A 240 10.31 -4.63 -11.78
N LEU A 241 9.41 -3.93 -11.10
CA LEU A 241 8.61 -4.47 -10.01
C LEU A 241 7.40 -5.27 -10.50
N LYS A 242 6.86 -4.97 -11.68
CA LYS A 242 5.69 -5.66 -12.25
C LYS A 242 5.89 -7.16 -12.35
N GLU A 243 7.05 -7.61 -12.82
CA GLU A 243 7.33 -9.05 -12.90
C GLU A 243 7.33 -9.70 -11.51
N ARG A 244 7.87 -9.01 -10.50
CA ARG A 244 7.84 -9.47 -9.11
C ARG A 244 6.41 -9.51 -8.56
N ILE A 245 5.60 -8.50 -8.81
CA ILE A 245 4.18 -8.48 -8.41
C ILE A 245 3.43 -9.66 -9.06
N LEU A 246 3.67 -9.91 -10.34
CA LEU A 246 3.01 -11.00 -11.09
C LEU A 246 3.61 -12.39 -10.80
N TYR A 247 4.70 -12.47 -10.03
CA TYR A 247 5.34 -13.72 -9.63
C TYR A 247 4.39 -14.60 -8.81
N TRP A 248 3.59 -13.97 -7.96
CA TRP A 248 2.53 -14.63 -7.21
C TRP A 248 1.17 -14.27 -7.81
N SER A 249 0.27 -15.26 -7.85
CA SER A 249 -1.07 -15.05 -8.39
C SER A 249 -1.91 -13.99 -7.65
N CYS A 250 -1.61 -13.71 -6.38
CA CYS A 250 -2.27 -12.64 -5.62
C CYS A 250 -2.07 -11.25 -6.26
N GLY A 251 -0.92 -11.01 -6.89
CA GLY A 251 -0.60 -9.72 -7.51
C GLY A 251 -1.34 -9.46 -8.83
N TRP A 252 -1.97 -10.47 -9.44
CA TRP A 252 -2.60 -10.34 -10.76
C TRP A 252 -3.80 -9.39 -10.77
N ARG A 253 -4.62 -9.43 -9.72
CA ARG A 253 -5.79 -8.54 -9.58
C ARG A 253 -5.39 -7.06 -9.56
N SER A 254 -4.18 -6.75 -9.09
CA SER A 254 -3.60 -5.40 -9.12
C SER A 254 -3.56 -4.80 -10.53
N PHE A 255 -3.48 -5.65 -11.57
CA PHE A 255 -3.42 -5.25 -12.98
C PHE A 255 -4.72 -5.56 -13.74
N GLY A 256 -5.82 -5.85 -13.04
CA GLY A 256 -7.09 -6.26 -13.67
C GLY A 256 -7.00 -7.62 -14.36
N LEU A 257 -6.04 -8.46 -13.97
CA LEU A 257 -5.87 -9.81 -14.48
C LEU A 257 -6.55 -10.82 -13.54
N ASN A 258 -7.13 -11.86 -14.14
CA ASN A 258 -7.75 -12.96 -13.39
C ASN A 258 -6.82 -14.17 -13.39
N TYR A 259 -6.58 -14.71 -12.20
CA TYR A 259 -5.92 -15.99 -12.01
C TYR A 259 -6.99 -17.08 -11.86
N TYR A 260 -7.31 -17.76 -12.98
CA TYR A 260 -8.37 -18.76 -13.23
C TYR A 260 -9.81 -18.24 -13.51
N SER A 261 -10.60 -19.04 -14.25
CA SER A 261 -11.91 -18.70 -14.85
C SER A 261 -13.12 -19.03 -13.95
N GLU A 262 -14.04 -18.08 -13.82
CA GLU A 262 -15.48 -18.05 -13.44
C GLU A 262 -16.13 -19.05 -12.45
N ASN A 263 -15.57 -20.23 -12.13
CA ASN A 263 -16.28 -21.29 -11.40
C ASN A 263 -15.62 -21.78 -10.09
N GLY A 264 -14.58 -21.12 -9.58
CA GLY A 264 -13.94 -21.47 -8.31
C GLY A 264 -14.03 -20.33 -7.28
N SER A 265 -14.46 -20.62 -6.05
CA SER A 265 -14.61 -19.60 -5.00
C SER A 265 -13.30 -19.24 -4.28
N ILE A 266 -12.32 -20.15 -4.24
CA ILE A 266 -11.01 -19.92 -3.58
C ILE A 266 -9.91 -20.62 -4.40
N HIS A 267 -8.88 -19.88 -4.78
CA HIS A 267 -7.70 -20.41 -5.46
C HIS A 267 -6.44 -20.20 -4.61
N PRO A 268 -5.55 -21.19 -4.49
CA PRO A 268 -4.31 -21.02 -3.74
C PRO A 268 -3.42 -19.96 -4.39
N ILE A 269 -2.71 -19.19 -3.56
CA ILE A 269 -1.61 -18.35 -4.02
C ILE A 269 -0.51 -19.28 -4.51
N VAL A 270 -0.11 -19.14 -5.78
CA VAL A 270 0.91 -20.00 -6.39
C VAL A 270 1.87 -19.17 -7.22
N LYS A 271 3.05 -19.74 -7.43
CA LYS A 271 4.06 -19.19 -8.33
C LYS A 271 3.59 -19.30 -9.76
N THR A 272 3.78 -18.23 -10.51
CA THR A 272 3.48 -18.19 -11.95
C THR A 272 4.68 -18.60 -12.80
N TYR A 273 5.87 -18.67 -12.19
CA TYR A 273 7.12 -19.06 -12.83
C TYR A 273 8.02 -19.89 -11.88
N ILE A 274 8.66 -20.92 -12.43
CA ILE A 274 9.69 -21.73 -11.77
C ILE A 274 10.96 -21.61 -12.60
N ALA A 275 12.01 -21.06 -12.00
CA ALA A 275 13.28 -20.84 -12.67
C ALA A 275 14.03 -22.16 -12.95
N GLU A 276 14.72 -22.20 -14.08
CA GLU A 276 15.78 -23.19 -14.31
C GLU A 276 16.96 -22.93 -13.36
N GLU A 277 17.55 -23.99 -12.80
CA GLU A 277 18.68 -23.92 -11.88
C GLU A 277 19.94 -24.50 -12.53
N GLU A 278 21.09 -23.85 -12.29
CA GLU A 278 22.40 -24.43 -12.62
C GLU A 278 22.56 -25.77 -11.89
N LYS A 279 23.10 -26.77 -12.59
CA LYS A 279 23.38 -28.10 -12.03
C LYS A 279 24.67 -28.14 -11.22
#